data_AF-A0A644TQU1-F1
#
_entry.id   AF-A0A644TQU1-F1
#
_cell.length_a   1.000
_cell.length_b   1.000
_cell.length_c   1.000
_cell.angle_alpha   90.00
_cell.angle_beta   90.00
_cell.angle_gamma   90.00
#
_symmetry.space_group_name_H-M   'P 1'
#
loop_
_entity.id
_entity.type
_entity.pdbx_description
1 polymer ?
#
loop_
_entity_poly.entity_id
_entity_poly.type
_entity_poly.pdbx_seq_one_letter_code
_entity_poly.pdbx_strand_id
1 'polypeptide(L)'
;MNKVRRTERIAALTKVLVDTPGRLFPLSHFSEIFSAAKSTLSEDLGTIKLAMQQFGLGTLETIAGAAGGVRFIPTRSQQGIDKVLADLAGRLAEPERIIPGGFLYMTDLLFTPNLMVPVGEIFMTKFAHLAPDYIMTVETKGIPLGIMTARAFGLPLVIVRQGSKVTEGPSVGINYVSGSTKRIQTMSLPKRALPPGARALIIDDFMKAGGTAQGMVDLAGEVGAKVVGIGVLVATAEPAEKMVKDYLPLLILYDVNQHTKKTDIRPAL
;
A
#
# COMPACT_ATOMS: atom_id res chain seq x y z
N MET A 1 36.84 6.15 -19.11
CA MET A 1 36.07 5.16 -18.32
C MET A 1 35.99 3.87 -19.11
N ASN A 2 36.30 2.72 -18.50
CA ASN A 2 36.16 1.42 -19.15
C ASN A 2 34.70 1.15 -19.49
N LYS A 3 34.45 0.51 -20.63
CA LYS A 3 33.11 0.11 -21.08
C LYS A 3 32.51 -0.87 -20.04
N VAL A 4 31.40 -0.47 -19.41
CA VAL A 4 30.70 -1.29 -18.42
C VAL A 4 30.20 -2.58 -19.07
N ARG A 5 30.48 -3.73 -18.46
CA ARG A 5 30.05 -5.02 -18.99
C ARG A 5 28.53 -5.13 -18.93
N ARG A 6 27.95 -5.92 -19.83
CA ARG A 6 26.49 -6.11 -19.88
C ARG A 6 25.92 -6.63 -18.56
N THR A 7 26.59 -7.59 -17.93
CA THR A 7 26.20 -8.18 -16.65
C THR A 7 26.19 -7.15 -15.51
N GLU A 8 27.22 -6.31 -15.43
CA GLU A 8 27.32 -5.23 -14.45
C GLU A 8 26.19 -4.21 -14.64
N ARG A 9 25.91 -3.84 -15.89
CA ARG A 9 24.83 -2.91 -16.24
C ARG A 9 23.46 -3.46 -15.90
N ILE A 10 23.17 -4.72 -16.22
CA ILE A 10 21.92 -5.39 -15.87
C ILE A 10 21.72 -5.42 -14.35
N ALA A 11 22.77 -5.77 -13.59
CA ALA A 11 22.71 -5.79 -12.14
C ALA A 11 22.41 -4.39 -11.55
N ALA A 12 23.11 -3.36 -12.04
CA ALA A 12 22.91 -1.99 -11.61
C ALA A 12 21.51 -1.45 -11.98
N LEU A 13 21.07 -1.66 -13.23
CA LEU A 13 19.72 -1.29 -13.68
C LEU A 13 18.65 -1.93 -12.81
N THR A 14 18.78 -3.24 -12.56
CA THR A 14 17.83 -3.99 -11.71
C THR A 14 17.75 -3.38 -10.32
N LYS A 15 18.90 -3.13 -9.68
CA LYS A 15 18.95 -2.56 -8.32
C LYS A 15 18.28 -1.19 -8.26
N VAL A 16 18.60 -0.28 -9.17
CA VAL A 16 18.03 1.07 -9.18
C VAL A 16 16.51 1.04 -9.39
N LEU A 17 16.05 0.23 -10.36
CA LEU A 17 14.62 0.14 -10.70
C LEU A 17 13.80 -0.48 -9.56
N VAL A 18 14.26 -1.58 -8.96
CA VAL A 18 13.53 -2.28 -7.89
C VAL A 18 13.51 -1.48 -6.57
N ASP A 19 14.56 -0.70 -6.30
CA ASP A 19 14.62 0.15 -5.10
C ASP A 19 13.68 1.37 -5.21
N THR A 20 13.29 1.75 -6.43
CA THR A 20 12.43 2.91 -6.69
C THR A 20 11.21 2.55 -7.55
N PRO A 21 10.30 1.69 -7.03
CA PRO A 21 9.12 1.29 -7.77
C PRO A 21 8.24 2.48 -8.15
N GLY A 22 7.57 2.39 -9.31
CA GLY A 22 6.70 3.44 -9.86
C GLY A 22 7.42 4.65 -10.45
N ARG A 23 8.68 4.91 -10.10
CA ARG A 23 9.47 6.04 -10.62
C ARG A 23 9.85 5.83 -12.09
N LEU A 24 9.51 6.82 -12.93
CA LEU A 24 9.87 6.83 -14.34
C LEU A 24 11.30 7.37 -14.53
N PHE A 25 12.14 6.57 -15.18
CA PHE A 25 13.51 6.96 -15.56
C PHE A 25 13.62 7.12 -17.07
N PRO A 26 13.99 8.32 -17.57
CA PRO A 26 14.34 8.49 -18.98
C PRO A 26 15.52 7.60 -19.35
N LEU A 27 15.52 7.02 -20.56
CA LEU A 27 16.64 6.17 -21.02
C LEU A 27 17.95 6.95 -21.12
N SER A 28 17.91 8.28 -21.33
CA SER A 28 19.10 9.14 -21.32
C SER A 28 19.84 9.10 -19.99
N HIS A 29 19.11 9.03 -18.87
CA HIS A 29 19.71 8.95 -17.53
C HIS A 29 20.67 7.76 -17.42
N PHE A 30 20.24 6.57 -17.85
CA PHE A 30 21.09 5.39 -17.84
C PHE A 30 22.15 5.39 -18.96
N SER A 31 21.86 6.04 -20.08
CA SER A 31 22.81 6.17 -21.20
C SER A 31 24.05 6.94 -20.79
N GLU A 32 23.87 8.01 -20.01
CA GLU A 32 24.95 8.82 -19.44
C GLU A 32 25.73 8.03 -18.38
N ILE A 33 25.05 7.36 -17.45
CA ILE A 33 25.69 6.60 -16.36
C ILE A 33 26.57 5.47 -16.90
N PHE A 34 26.07 4.71 -17.88
CA PHE A 34 26.75 3.52 -18.37
C PHE A 34 27.55 3.75 -19.66
N SER A 35 27.55 4.97 -20.20
CA SER A 35 28.12 5.30 -21.51
C SER A 35 27.68 4.30 -22.60
N ALA A 36 26.39 3.98 -22.62
CA ALA A 36 25.79 2.96 -23.48
C ALA A 36 24.67 3.54 -24.34
N ALA A 37 24.54 3.05 -25.58
CA ALA A 37 23.46 3.47 -26.47
C ALA A 37 22.07 3.08 -25.93
N LYS A 38 21.04 3.87 -26.23
CA LYS A 38 19.65 3.60 -25.82
C LYS A 38 19.13 2.26 -26.34
N SER A 39 19.55 1.81 -27.52
CA SER A 39 19.22 0.49 -28.07
C SER A 39 19.79 -0.64 -27.21
N THR A 40 21.06 -0.55 -26.83
CA THR A 40 21.71 -1.51 -25.93
C THR A 40 21.01 -1.57 -24.57
N LEU A 41 20.64 -0.41 -24.00
CA LEU A 41 19.87 -0.37 -22.75
C LEU A 41 18.50 -1.00 -22.90
N SER A 42 17.84 -0.83 -24.04
CA SER A 42 16.52 -1.43 -24.29
C SER A 42 16.57 -2.95 -24.32
N GLU A 43 17.64 -3.55 -24.87
CA GLU A 43 17.87 -5.00 -24.82
C GLU A 43 18.08 -5.51 -23.38
N ASP A 44 18.83 -4.75 -22.57
CA ASP A 44 19.04 -5.10 -21.16
C ASP A 44 17.75 -5.00 -20.35
N LEU A 45 16.97 -3.93 -20.55
CA LEU A 45 15.66 -3.77 -19.93
C LEU A 45 14.69 -4.88 -20.37
N GLY A 46 14.74 -5.29 -21.64
CA GLY A 46 13.98 -6.44 -22.13
C GLY A 46 14.37 -7.74 -21.40
N THR A 47 15.67 -7.94 -21.18
CA THR A 47 16.18 -9.09 -20.41
C THR A 47 15.70 -9.06 -18.95
N ILE A 48 15.79 -7.90 -18.31
CA ILE A 48 15.31 -7.71 -16.93
C ILE A 48 13.80 -7.95 -16.85
N LYS A 49 13.02 -7.39 -17.77
CA LYS A 49 11.56 -7.56 -17.81
C LYS A 49 11.17 -9.02 -17.89
N LEU A 50 11.78 -9.78 -18.80
CA LEU A 50 11.52 -11.21 -18.96
C LEU A 50 11.86 -11.99 -17.69
N ALA A 51 13.03 -11.71 -17.08
CA ALA A 51 13.42 -12.35 -15.82
C ALA A 51 12.43 -12.04 -14.69
N MET A 52 12.04 -10.76 -14.51
CA MET A 52 11.10 -10.36 -13.46
C MET A 52 9.74 -11.06 -13.63
N GLN A 53 9.23 -11.13 -14.86
CA GLN A 53 7.96 -11.79 -15.15
C GLN A 53 8.04 -13.31 -14.94
N GLN A 54 9.12 -13.95 -15.41
CA GLN A 54 9.33 -15.39 -15.28
C GLN A 54 9.34 -15.85 -13.81
N PHE A 55 9.95 -15.05 -12.92
CA PHE A 55 10.03 -15.36 -11.50
C PHE A 55 8.92 -14.72 -10.66
N GLY A 56 7.95 -14.04 -11.27
CA GLY A 56 6.85 -13.38 -10.56
C GLY A 56 7.29 -12.26 -9.62
N LEU A 57 8.37 -11.57 -9.97
CA LEU A 57 8.99 -10.49 -9.17
C LEU A 57 8.51 -9.09 -9.58
N GLY A 58 7.54 -9.01 -10.49
CA GLY A 58 7.02 -7.75 -11.03
C GLY A 58 7.25 -7.64 -12.54
N THR A 59 7.18 -6.43 -13.06
CA THR A 59 7.44 -6.15 -14.48
C THR A 59 8.08 -4.79 -14.68
N LEU A 60 8.65 -4.59 -15.87
CA LEU A 60 9.07 -3.27 -16.34
C LEU A 60 8.03 -2.75 -17.34
N GLU A 61 7.57 -1.54 -17.08
CA GLU A 61 6.75 -0.78 -18.01
C GLU A 61 7.62 0.25 -18.74
N THR A 62 7.42 0.34 -20.05
CA THR A 62 8.12 1.30 -20.90
C THR A 62 7.09 2.24 -21.50
N ILE A 63 7.29 3.54 -21.27
CA ILE A 63 6.48 4.61 -21.83
C ILE A 63 7.24 5.19 -23.01
N ALA A 64 6.63 5.21 -24.19
CA ALA A 64 7.24 5.75 -25.40
C ALA A 64 7.22 7.29 -25.42
N GLY A 65 8.11 7.89 -26.23
CA GLY A 65 8.18 9.34 -26.46
C GLY A 65 9.34 10.04 -25.74
N ALA A 66 9.50 11.34 -26.00
CA ALA A 66 10.63 12.14 -25.51
C ALA A 66 10.63 12.32 -23.98
N ALA A 67 9.44 12.40 -23.37
CA ALA A 67 9.24 12.38 -21.91
C ALA A 67 9.01 10.96 -21.36
N GLY A 68 9.18 9.94 -22.20
CA GLY A 68 9.02 8.55 -21.85
C GLY A 68 10.20 8.01 -21.04
N GLY A 69 10.17 6.71 -20.78
CA GLY A 69 11.15 6.08 -19.93
C GLY A 69 10.78 4.66 -19.54
N VAL A 70 11.47 4.15 -18.54
CA VAL A 70 11.19 2.84 -17.94
C VAL A 70 10.90 3.00 -16.46
N ARG A 71 9.96 2.23 -15.94
CA ARG A 71 9.70 2.10 -14.51
C ARG A 71 9.45 0.65 -14.13
N PHE A 72 9.76 0.31 -12.89
CA PHE A 72 9.45 -0.99 -12.32
C PHE A 72 8.11 -0.96 -11.60
N ILE A 73 7.30 -1.99 -11.84
CA ILE A 73 5.97 -2.19 -11.29
C ILE A 73 5.99 -3.50 -10.50
N PRO A 74 6.00 -3.46 -9.15
CA PRO A 74 6.05 -4.67 -8.32
C PRO A 74 4.68 -5.38 -8.27
N THR A 75 4.35 -6.14 -9.31
CA THR A 75 3.13 -6.96 -9.36
C THR A 75 3.36 -8.35 -8.78
N ARG A 76 2.34 -8.93 -8.14
CA ARG A 76 2.35 -10.31 -7.66
C ARG A 76 1.39 -11.20 -8.44
N SER A 77 1.78 -12.45 -8.68
CA SER A 77 0.87 -13.49 -9.20
C SER A 77 -0.14 -13.89 -8.12
N GLN A 78 -1.33 -14.37 -8.51
CA GLN A 78 -2.35 -14.79 -7.54
C GLN A 78 -1.81 -15.84 -6.56
N GLN A 79 -1.07 -16.85 -7.04
CA GLN A 79 -0.41 -17.83 -6.17
C GLN A 79 0.54 -17.19 -5.14
N GLY A 80 1.26 -16.14 -5.52
CA GLY A 80 2.13 -15.39 -4.62
C GLY A 80 1.35 -14.57 -3.59
N ILE A 81 0.18 -14.05 -3.96
CA ILE A 81 -0.76 -13.37 -3.06
C ILE A 81 -1.29 -14.39 -2.04
N ASP A 82 -1.82 -15.53 -2.50
CA ASP A 82 -2.41 -16.57 -1.66
C ASP A 82 -1.42 -17.06 -0.60
N LYS A 83 -0.15 -17.27 -0.98
CA LYS A 83 0.90 -17.68 -0.05
C LYS A 83 1.17 -16.66 1.06
N VAL A 84 1.22 -15.37 0.70
CA VAL A 84 1.45 -14.28 1.67
C VAL A 84 0.27 -14.17 2.63
N LEU A 85 -0.96 -14.23 2.11
CA LEU A 85 -2.16 -14.12 2.94
C LEU A 85 -2.35 -15.34 3.84
N ALA A 86 -2.03 -16.54 3.36
CA ALA A 86 -2.07 -17.75 4.17
C ALA A 86 -1.05 -17.71 5.32
N ASP A 87 0.19 -17.25 5.08
CA ASP A 87 1.20 -17.07 6.13
C ASP A 87 0.75 -16.03 7.18
N LEU A 88 0.24 -14.88 6.73
CA LEU A 88 -0.27 -13.84 7.65
C LEU A 88 -1.49 -14.31 8.45
N ALA A 89 -2.43 -15.00 7.82
CA ALA A 89 -3.59 -15.58 8.50
C ALA A 89 -3.15 -16.61 9.56
N GLY A 90 -2.19 -17.47 9.23
CA GLY A 90 -1.63 -18.45 10.16
C GLY A 90 -0.99 -17.79 11.38
N ARG A 91 -0.17 -16.76 11.18
CA ARG A 91 0.43 -15.97 12.27
C ARG A 91 -0.65 -15.30 13.11
N LEU A 92 -1.62 -14.63 12.48
CA LEU A 92 -2.70 -13.94 13.20
C LEU A 92 -3.62 -14.88 13.98
N ALA A 93 -3.71 -16.15 13.59
CA ALA A 93 -4.45 -17.18 14.29
C ALA A 93 -3.76 -17.72 15.56
N GLU A 94 -2.51 -17.30 15.84
CA GLU A 94 -1.78 -17.70 17.05
C GLU A 94 -2.56 -17.32 18.34
N PRO A 95 -2.79 -18.27 19.27
CA PRO A 95 -3.60 -18.06 20.48
C PRO A 95 -3.19 -16.86 21.34
N GLU A 96 -1.89 -16.57 21.38
CA GLU A 96 -1.29 -15.50 22.18
C GLU A 96 -1.50 -14.09 21.62
N ARG A 97 -2.07 -13.98 20.41
CA ARG A 97 -2.47 -12.70 19.82
C ARG A 97 -3.84 -12.24 20.28
N ILE A 98 -4.64 -13.10 20.90
CA ILE A 98 -5.98 -12.74 21.34
C ILE A 98 -5.89 -11.74 22.50
N ILE A 99 -6.49 -10.57 22.33
CA ILE A 99 -6.55 -9.51 23.35
C ILE A 99 -8.02 -9.16 23.68
N PRO A 100 -8.27 -8.51 24.84
CA PRO A 100 -9.63 -8.16 25.25
C PRO A 100 -10.40 -7.36 24.20
N GLY A 101 -11.71 -7.61 24.11
CA GLY A 101 -12.61 -6.92 23.18
C GLY A 101 -12.76 -7.58 21.81
N GLY A 102 -12.25 -8.81 21.64
CA GLY A 102 -12.32 -9.55 20.38
C GLY A 102 -11.37 -9.00 19.32
N PHE A 103 -10.22 -8.47 19.76
CA PHE A 103 -9.18 -7.95 18.89
C PHE A 103 -7.97 -8.89 18.87
N LEU A 104 -7.11 -8.68 17.88
CA LEU A 104 -5.83 -9.38 17.76
C LEU A 104 -4.68 -8.40 17.93
N TYR A 105 -3.60 -8.86 18.56
CA TYR A 105 -2.33 -8.19 18.59
C TYR A 105 -1.62 -8.38 17.25
N MET A 106 -1.55 -7.32 16.46
CA MET A 106 -0.98 -7.31 15.11
C MET A 106 0.27 -6.42 14.98
N THR A 107 0.66 -5.72 16.05
CA THR A 107 1.64 -4.63 15.98
C THR A 107 3.01 -5.12 15.52
N ASP A 108 3.47 -6.27 16.01
CA ASP A 108 4.74 -6.90 15.61
C ASP A 108 4.75 -7.24 14.11
N LEU A 109 3.63 -7.74 13.58
CA LEU A 109 3.51 -8.09 12.16
C LEU A 109 3.48 -6.83 11.29
N LEU A 110 2.63 -5.86 11.65
CA LEU A 110 2.49 -4.58 10.94
C LEU A 110 3.81 -3.81 10.89
N PHE A 111 4.63 -3.92 11.94
CA PHE A 111 5.85 -3.12 12.06
C PHE A 111 7.08 -3.87 11.56
N THR A 112 6.89 -5.06 10.97
CA THR A 112 7.96 -5.85 10.34
C THR A 112 7.99 -5.59 8.82
N PRO A 113 9.01 -4.88 8.28
CA PRO A 113 9.04 -4.52 6.86
C PRO A 113 8.99 -5.72 5.91
N ASN A 114 9.68 -6.81 6.24
CA ASN A 114 9.70 -8.01 5.39
C ASN A 114 8.33 -8.68 5.27
N LEU A 115 7.42 -8.46 6.21
CA LEU A 115 6.04 -8.92 6.12
C LEU A 115 5.16 -7.92 5.36
N MET A 116 5.35 -6.61 5.58
CA MET A 116 4.48 -5.59 4.99
C MET A 116 4.87 -5.17 3.56
N VAL A 117 6.10 -5.37 3.12
CA VAL A 117 6.50 -5.13 1.72
C VAL A 117 5.62 -5.95 0.76
N PRO A 118 5.49 -7.29 0.93
CA PRO A 118 4.56 -8.07 0.13
C PRO A 118 3.11 -7.57 0.18
N VAL A 119 2.62 -7.14 1.34
CA VAL A 119 1.24 -6.64 1.50
C VAL A 119 1.04 -5.34 0.72
N GLY A 120 2.00 -4.41 0.77
CA GLY A 120 1.96 -3.19 -0.04
C GLY A 120 1.95 -3.47 -1.55
N GLU A 121 2.70 -4.49 -1.99
CA GLU A 121 2.70 -4.95 -3.39
C GLU A 121 1.38 -5.64 -3.79
N ILE A 122 0.71 -6.33 -2.87
CA ILE A 122 -0.64 -6.87 -3.09
C ILE A 122 -1.63 -5.72 -3.32
N PHE A 123 -1.61 -4.69 -2.47
CA PHE A 123 -2.47 -3.52 -2.67
C PHE A 123 -2.15 -2.80 -3.98
N MET A 124 -0.88 -2.65 -4.35
CA MET A 124 -0.53 -2.11 -5.65
C MET A 124 -1.11 -2.95 -6.78
N THR A 125 -0.92 -4.27 -6.74
CA THR A 125 -1.44 -5.19 -7.76
C THR A 125 -2.97 -5.07 -7.90
N LYS A 126 -3.71 -4.99 -6.78
CA LYS A 126 -5.18 -4.93 -6.81
C LYS A 126 -5.71 -3.54 -7.18
N PHE A 127 -4.99 -2.46 -6.87
CA PHE A 127 -5.48 -1.09 -7.07
C PHE A 127 -4.78 -0.29 -8.19
N ALA A 128 -3.80 -0.86 -8.90
CA ALA A 128 -3.08 -0.18 -9.98
C ALA A 128 -4.02 0.44 -11.04
N HIS A 129 -5.09 -0.28 -11.38
CA HIS A 129 -6.09 0.17 -12.36
C HIS A 129 -6.85 1.44 -11.95
N LEU A 130 -6.84 1.78 -10.65
CA LEU A 130 -7.46 3.00 -10.14
C LEU A 130 -6.56 4.23 -10.27
N ALA A 131 -5.28 4.08 -10.61
CA ALA A 131 -4.35 5.20 -10.77
C ALA A 131 -4.48 6.27 -9.65
N PRO A 132 -4.23 5.92 -8.37
CA PRO A 132 -4.20 6.92 -7.31
C PRO A 132 -2.99 7.87 -7.47
N ASP A 133 -3.11 9.07 -6.92
CA ASP A 133 -2.03 10.06 -6.83
C ASP A 133 -1.38 10.04 -5.43
N TYR A 134 -2.13 9.64 -4.41
CA TYR A 134 -1.70 9.61 -3.02
C TYR A 134 -2.18 8.34 -2.34
N ILE A 135 -1.36 7.79 -1.44
CA ILE A 135 -1.82 6.85 -0.42
C ILE A 135 -2.22 7.65 0.82
N MET A 136 -3.36 7.32 1.41
CA MET A 136 -3.85 7.97 2.63
C MET A 136 -4.10 6.93 3.71
N THR A 137 -3.70 7.23 4.95
CA THR A 137 -3.98 6.39 6.12
C THR A 137 -4.22 7.27 7.33
N VAL A 138 -4.66 6.69 8.45
CA VAL A 138 -4.79 7.37 9.73
C VAL A 138 -3.70 6.92 10.68
N GLU A 139 -3.24 7.80 11.56
CA GLU A 139 -2.33 7.40 12.62
C GLU A 139 -3.00 6.39 13.60
N THR A 140 -2.28 5.42 14.15
CA THR A 140 -0.82 5.20 14.04
C THR A 140 -0.47 3.86 13.38
N LYS A 141 -1.27 2.81 13.64
CA LYS A 141 -0.93 1.43 13.28
C LYS A 141 -0.96 1.15 11.77
N GLY A 142 -1.80 1.87 11.02
CA GLY A 142 -1.84 1.80 9.56
C GLY A 142 -0.62 2.42 8.85
N ILE A 143 0.19 3.25 9.52
CA ILE A 143 1.28 4.00 8.88
C ILE A 143 2.33 3.08 8.22
N PRO A 144 2.87 2.03 8.87
CA PRO A 144 3.84 1.14 8.25
C PRO A 144 3.30 0.43 7.01
N LEU A 145 2.03 0.03 7.02
CA LEU A 145 1.39 -0.57 5.86
C LEU A 145 1.14 0.47 4.75
N GLY A 146 0.70 1.66 5.12
CA GLY A 146 0.52 2.80 4.24
C GLY A 146 1.81 3.17 3.51
N ILE A 147 2.95 3.23 4.21
CA ILE A 147 4.25 3.56 3.59
C ILE A 147 4.75 2.44 2.68
N MET A 148 4.53 1.16 3.03
CA MET A 148 4.92 0.05 2.13
C MET A 148 4.07 0.04 0.86
N THR A 149 2.78 0.38 0.97
CA THR A 149 1.90 0.54 -0.19
C THR A 149 2.32 1.75 -1.03
N ALA A 150 2.58 2.90 -0.39
CA ALA A 150 3.05 4.12 -1.05
C ALA A 150 4.36 3.88 -1.80
N ARG A 151 5.30 3.16 -1.19
CA ARG A 151 6.53 2.69 -1.84
C ARG A 151 6.22 1.84 -3.06
N ALA A 152 5.36 0.82 -2.96
CA ALA A 152 5.03 -0.06 -4.07
C ALA A 152 4.42 0.67 -5.28
N PHE A 153 3.63 1.72 -5.04
CA PHE A 153 3.10 2.60 -6.07
C PHE A 153 4.11 3.65 -6.58
N GLY A 154 5.11 4.02 -5.78
CA GLY A 154 5.97 5.18 -6.04
C GLY A 154 5.28 6.52 -5.78
N LEU A 155 4.36 6.56 -4.81
CA LEU A 155 3.51 7.72 -4.50
C LEU A 155 3.77 8.27 -3.09
N PRO A 156 3.44 9.55 -2.83
CA PRO A 156 3.46 10.11 -1.48
C PRO A 156 2.41 9.46 -0.56
N LEU A 157 2.75 9.42 0.74
CA LEU A 157 1.84 9.04 1.82
C LEU A 157 1.30 10.30 2.51
N VAL A 158 -0.01 10.35 2.72
CA VAL A 158 -0.73 11.33 3.53
C VAL A 158 -1.24 10.66 4.80
N ILE A 159 -1.01 11.30 5.94
CA ILE A 159 -1.39 10.76 7.26
C ILE A 159 -2.44 11.69 7.86
N VAL A 160 -3.64 11.15 8.05
CA VAL A 160 -4.71 11.76 8.82
C VAL A 160 -4.38 11.65 10.31
N ARG A 161 -4.56 12.76 11.04
CA ARG A 161 -4.23 12.88 12.46
C ARG A 161 -5.45 12.65 13.33
N GLN A 162 -5.26 12.10 14.53
CA GLN A 162 -6.28 12.11 15.58
C GLN A 162 -6.15 13.42 16.37
N GLY A 163 -7.21 14.23 16.35
CA GLY A 163 -7.19 15.61 16.85
C GLY A 163 -6.39 16.58 15.98
N SER A 164 -6.30 17.85 16.41
CA SER A 164 -5.55 18.90 15.72
C SER A 164 -4.14 19.05 16.27
N LYS A 165 -3.11 19.03 15.42
CA LYS A 165 -1.73 19.35 15.79
C LYS A 165 -1.34 20.71 15.26
N VAL A 166 -0.90 21.61 16.16
CA VAL A 166 -0.55 23.01 15.84
C VAL A 166 0.59 23.12 14.81
N THR A 167 1.42 22.08 14.70
CA THR A 167 2.63 22.07 13.86
C THR A 167 2.39 21.97 12.35
N GLU A 168 1.16 21.68 11.91
CA GLU A 168 0.90 21.37 10.49
C GLU A 168 0.21 22.51 9.71
N GLY A 169 -0.08 23.63 10.37
CA GLY A 169 -0.75 24.80 9.78
C GLY A 169 -2.27 24.64 9.70
N PRO A 170 -2.96 25.37 8.81
CA PRO A 170 -4.40 25.27 8.66
C PRO A 170 -4.86 23.87 8.30
N SER A 171 -5.79 23.32 9.09
CA SER A 171 -6.35 21.98 8.91
C SER A 171 -7.87 22.01 8.78
N VAL A 172 -8.40 20.96 8.16
CA VAL A 172 -9.81 20.59 8.23
C VAL A 172 -9.92 19.49 9.28
N GLY A 173 -10.98 19.54 10.08
CA GLY A 173 -11.29 18.50 11.07
C GLY A 173 -12.73 18.04 10.92
N ILE A 174 -12.94 16.75 11.14
CA ILE A 174 -14.26 16.14 11.19
C ILE A 174 -14.41 15.25 12.42
N ASN A 175 -15.65 15.00 12.82
CA ASN A 175 -15.98 14.03 13.85
C ASN A 175 -16.46 12.74 13.21
N TYR A 176 -16.02 11.60 13.74
CA TYR A 176 -16.42 10.28 13.28
C TYR A 176 -16.66 9.34 14.47
N VAL A 177 -17.40 8.27 14.24
CA VAL A 177 -17.63 7.24 15.26
C VAL A 177 -16.62 6.11 15.04
N SER A 178 -15.74 5.91 16.01
CA SER A 178 -14.76 4.83 15.93
C SER A 178 -15.42 3.48 16.21
N GLY A 179 -15.22 2.52 15.30
CA GLY A 179 -15.80 1.17 15.44
C GLY A 179 -15.26 0.39 16.64
N SER A 180 -14.06 0.72 17.12
CA SER A 180 -13.44 0.03 18.26
C SER A 180 -13.92 0.59 19.61
N THR A 181 -14.02 1.91 19.75
CA THR A 181 -14.39 2.56 21.02
C THR A 181 -15.87 2.93 21.12
N LYS A 182 -16.61 2.92 20.00
CA LYS A 182 -17.98 3.47 19.88
C LYS A 182 -18.12 4.90 20.40
N ARG A 183 -17.00 5.66 20.44
CA ARG A 183 -16.96 7.06 20.85
C ARG A 183 -16.78 7.96 19.64
N ILE A 184 -17.28 9.18 19.77
CA ILE A 184 -16.97 10.26 18.83
C ILE A 184 -15.48 10.58 19.00
N GLN A 185 -14.75 10.50 17.89
CA GLN A 185 -13.36 10.90 17.77
C GLN A 185 -13.27 11.98 16.71
N THR A 186 -12.24 12.83 16.81
CA THR A 186 -11.97 13.86 15.82
C THR A 186 -10.74 13.45 15.03
N MET A 187 -10.81 13.59 13.71
CA MET A 187 -9.65 13.47 12.84
C MET A 187 -9.41 14.77 12.09
N SER A 188 -8.16 15.06 11.76
CA SER A 188 -7.79 16.27 11.01
C SER A 188 -6.77 16.01 9.92
N LEU A 189 -6.83 16.84 8.89
CA LEU A 189 -5.93 16.81 7.75
C LEU A 189 -5.50 18.25 7.40
N PRO A 190 -4.20 18.51 7.21
CA PRO A 190 -3.74 19.81 6.73
C PRO A 190 -4.32 20.10 5.34
N LYS A 191 -4.80 21.33 5.09
CA LYS A 191 -5.38 21.71 3.78
C LYS A 191 -4.41 21.55 2.60
N ARG A 192 -3.11 21.60 2.90
CA ARG A 192 -2.03 21.41 1.92
C ARG A 192 -1.64 19.95 1.66
N ALA A 193 -2.21 19.00 2.40
CA ALA A 193 -1.81 17.59 2.32
C ALA A 193 -2.32 16.91 1.04
N LEU A 194 -3.51 17.28 0.58
CA LEU A 194 -4.10 16.82 -0.67
C LEU A 194 -4.56 18.05 -1.48
N PRO A 195 -4.10 18.22 -2.73
CA PRO A 195 -4.64 19.26 -3.59
C PRO A 195 -6.06 18.91 -4.03
N PRO A 196 -6.91 19.92 -4.35
CA PRO A 196 -8.22 19.67 -4.95
C PRO A 196 -8.10 18.83 -6.23
N GLY A 197 -8.99 17.87 -6.39
CA GLY A 197 -9.00 16.90 -7.50
C GLY A 197 -8.06 15.70 -7.32
N ALA A 198 -7.21 15.69 -6.28
CA ALA A 198 -6.31 14.56 -6.01
C ALA A 198 -7.06 13.25 -5.80
N ARG A 199 -6.50 12.15 -6.31
CA ARG A 199 -7.04 10.80 -6.17
C ARG A 199 -6.34 10.08 -5.03
N ALA A 200 -7.04 9.85 -3.92
CA ALA A 200 -6.50 9.18 -2.75
C ALA A 200 -6.92 7.70 -2.68
N LEU A 201 -5.97 6.80 -2.44
CA LEU A 201 -6.24 5.41 -2.06
C LEU A 201 -6.07 5.29 -0.54
N ILE A 202 -7.15 4.94 0.17
CA ILE A 202 -7.10 4.71 1.60
C ILE A 202 -6.51 3.33 1.88
N ILE A 203 -5.56 3.25 2.82
CA ILE A 203 -5.01 2.00 3.36
C ILE A 203 -5.13 2.02 4.88
N ASP A 204 -5.74 0.98 5.46
CA ASP A 204 -5.93 0.84 6.90
C ASP A 204 -5.53 -0.57 7.40
N ASP A 205 -5.12 -0.70 8.66
CA ASP A 205 -4.71 -1.99 9.21
C ASP A 205 -5.89 -2.85 9.64
N PHE A 206 -6.92 -2.25 10.23
CA PHE A 206 -8.05 -3.00 10.79
C PHE A 206 -9.39 -2.27 10.64
N MET A 207 -10.36 -2.92 10.01
CA MET A 207 -11.71 -2.37 9.83
C MET A 207 -12.77 -3.21 10.53
N LYS A 208 -13.51 -2.58 11.45
CA LYS A 208 -14.71 -3.18 12.07
C LYS A 208 -15.99 -2.74 11.38
N ALA A 209 -16.52 -1.58 11.75
CA ALA A 209 -17.75 -1.02 11.15
C ALA A 209 -17.48 -0.07 9.97
N GLY A 210 -16.22 0.31 9.74
CA GLY A 210 -15.85 1.24 8.66
C GLY A 210 -15.92 2.73 8.99
N GLY A 211 -16.27 3.12 10.24
CA GLY A 211 -16.40 4.53 10.61
C GLY A 211 -15.12 5.37 10.44
N THR A 212 -13.94 4.78 10.68
CA THR A 212 -12.65 5.45 10.42
C THR A 212 -12.42 5.69 8.93
N ALA A 213 -12.72 4.69 8.10
CA ALA A 213 -12.60 4.82 6.64
C ALA A 213 -13.60 5.83 6.08
N GLN A 214 -14.85 5.82 6.57
CA GLN A 214 -15.85 6.82 6.19
C GLN A 214 -15.40 8.23 6.58
N GLY A 215 -14.87 8.42 7.80
CA GLY A 215 -14.31 9.70 8.19
C GLY A 215 -13.17 10.15 7.27
N MET A 216 -12.27 9.26 6.89
CA MET A 216 -11.22 9.59 5.92
C MET A 216 -11.78 9.97 4.54
N VAL A 217 -12.87 9.34 4.09
CA VAL A 217 -13.57 9.71 2.86
C VAL A 217 -14.16 11.12 2.96
N ASP A 218 -14.86 11.41 4.04
CA ASP A 218 -15.50 12.71 4.27
C ASP A 218 -14.44 13.82 4.34
N LEU A 219 -13.35 13.58 5.09
CA LEU A 219 -12.24 14.51 5.26
C LEU A 219 -11.49 14.81 3.96
N ALA A 220 -11.31 13.80 3.10
CA ALA A 220 -10.76 14.00 1.76
C ALA A 220 -11.70 14.85 0.89
N GLY A 221 -13.01 14.63 1.00
CA GLY A 221 -14.04 15.42 0.31
C GLY A 221 -14.00 16.90 0.70
N GLU A 222 -13.81 17.21 1.98
CA GLU A 222 -13.72 18.60 2.47
C GLU A 222 -12.52 19.39 1.90
N VAL A 223 -11.44 18.70 1.51
CA VAL A 223 -10.29 19.33 0.83
C VAL A 223 -10.38 19.22 -0.70
N GLY A 224 -11.50 18.75 -1.22
CA GLY A 224 -11.77 18.61 -2.66
C GLY A 224 -11.08 17.42 -3.32
N ALA A 225 -10.54 16.47 -2.54
CA ALA A 225 -9.93 15.24 -3.05
C ALA A 225 -10.98 14.13 -3.22
N LYS A 226 -10.69 13.17 -4.10
CA LYS A 226 -11.54 12.01 -4.36
C LYS A 226 -10.88 10.75 -3.83
N VAL A 227 -11.56 10.03 -2.94
CA VAL A 227 -11.16 8.67 -2.59
C VAL A 227 -11.53 7.74 -3.74
N VAL A 228 -10.53 7.05 -4.30
CA VAL A 228 -10.70 6.15 -5.46
C VAL A 228 -10.82 4.69 -5.06
N GLY A 229 -10.35 4.31 -3.87
CA GLY A 229 -10.45 2.97 -3.32
C GLY A 229 -10.08 2.93 -1.85
N ILE A 230 -10.44 1.82 -1.20
CA ILE A 230 -10.17 1.56 0.22
C ILE A 230 -9.63 0.14 0.35
N GLY A 231 -8.39 -0.01 0.78
CA GLY A 231 -7.76 -1.29 1.11
C GLY A 231 -7.60 -1.46 2.62
N VAL A 232 -7.90 -2.65 3.13
CA VAL A 232 -7.70 -2.95 4.55
C VAL A 232 -6.99 -4.29 4.72
N LEU A 233 -6.03 -4.38 5.65
CA LEU A 233 -5.36 -5.66 5.90
C LEU A 233 -6.34 -6.67 6.50
N VAL A 234 -7.04 -6.29 7.57
CA VAL A 234 -8.06 -7.13 8.21
C VAL A 234 -9.39 -6.40 8.29
N ALA A 235 -10.47 -7.04 7.83
CA ALA A 235 -11.84 -6.62 8.14
C ALA A 235 -12.52 -7.66 9.04
N THR A 236 -13.39 -7.24 9.94
CA THR A 236 -14.28 -8.19 10.64
C THR A 236 -15.41 -8.63 9.71
N ALA A 237 -15.89 -9.87 9.85
CA ALA A 237 -17.11 -10.30 9.15
C ALA A 237 -18.34 -9.51 9.63
N GLU A 238 -18.43 -9.29 10.95
CA GLU A 238 -19.53 -8.53 11.56
C GLU A 238 -19.12 -7.12 12.01
N PRO A 239 -19.95 -6.08 11.80
CA PRO A 239 -21.25 -6.12 11.11
C PRO A 239 -21.08 -6.40 9.61
N ALA A 240 -21.97 -7.18 8.99
CA ALA A 240 -21.91 -7.47 7.56
C ALA A 240 -21.96 -6.18 6.69
N GLU A 241 -22.84 -5.26 7.06
CA GLU A 241 -22.90 -3.93 6.44
C GLU A 241 -21.86 -3.00 7.07
N LYS A 242 -20.95 -2.50 6.23
CA LYS A 242 -19.96 -1.48 6.62
C LYS A 242 -20.48 -0.10 6.24
N MET A 243 -19.96 0.93 6.91
CA MET A 243 -20.27 2.33 6.59
C MET A 243 -19.75 2.75 5.20
N VAL A 244 -18.74 2.04 4.68
CA VAL A 244 -18.21 2.23 3.33
C VAL A 244 -18.66 1.08 2.43
N LYS A 245 -19.02 1.38 1.17
CA LYS A 245 -19.54 0.38 0.21
C LYS A 245 -18.44 -0.40 -0.50
N ASP A 246 -17.47 0.31 -1.07
CA ASP A 246 -16.43 -0.28 -1.91
C ASP A 246 -15.10 -0.32 -1.14
N TYR A 247 -14.78 -1.49 -0.58
CA TYR A 247 -13.50 -1.75 0.08
C TYR A 247 -12.98 -3.15 -0.25
N LEU A 248 -11.67 -3.31 -0.16
CA LEU A 248 -10.97 -4.57 -0.40
C LEU A 248 -10.26 -5.01 0.89
N PRO A 249 -10.80 -6.01 1.61
CA PRO A 249 -10.06 -6.67 2.68
C PRO A 249 -9.07 -7.68 2.10
N LEU A 250 -7.91 -7.83 2.73
CA LEU A 250 -6.99 -8.93 2.42
C LEU A 250 -7.30 -10.17 3.27
N LEU A 251 -7.68 -9.97 4.53
CA LEU A 251 -8.09 -11.00 5.47
C LEU A 251 -9.45 -10.64 6.07
N ILE A 252 -10.29 -11.65 6.32
CA ILE A 252 -11.55 -11.51 7.06
C ILE A 252 -11.44 -12.25 8.38
N LEU A 253 -11.71 -11.55 9.47
CA LEU A 253 -11.83 -12.07 10.83
C LEU A 253 -13.30 -12.41 11.13
N TYR A 254 -13.61 -13.70 11.18
CA TYR A 254 -14.95 -14.22 11.43
C TYR A 254 -15.27 -14.32 12.92
N ASP A 255 -14.34 -14.87 13.71
CA ASP A 255 -14.54 -15.08 15.15
C ASP A 255 -13.22 -14.99 15.94
N VAL A 256 -13.33 -14.55 17.19
CA VAL A 256 -12.25 -14.54 18.18
C VAL A 256 -12.82 -15.04 19.50
N ASN A 257 -12.51 -16.30 19.84
CA ASN A 257 -12.99 -16.91 21.05
C ASN A 257 -11.90 -16.86 22.14
N GLN A 258 -12.09 -15.95 23.11
CA GLN A 258 -11.16 -15.74 24.22
C GLN A 258 -11.06 -16.95 25.16
N HIS A 259 -12.11 -17.77 25.27
CA HIS A 259 -12.14 -18.93 26.16
C HIS A 259 -11.42 -20.13 25.57
N THR A 260 -11.72 -20.45 24.30
CA THR A 260 -11.08 -21.58 23.60
C THR A 260 -9.72 -21.21 23.00
N LYS A 261 -9.36 -19.92 23.07
CA LYS A 261 -8.20 -19.31 22.42
C LYS A 261 -8.09 -19.65 20.93
N LYS A 262 -9.23 -19.66 20.25
CA LYS A 262 -9.33 -19.91 18.81
C LYS A 262 -9.73 -18.63 18.08
N THR A 263 -9.10 -18.46 16.92
CA THR A 263 -9.36 -17.35 16.00
C THR A 263 -9.71 -17.93 14.64
N ASP A 264 -10.80 -17.45 14.03
CA ASP A 264 -11.16 -17.76 12.66
C ASP A 264 -10.86 -16.55 11.78
N ILE A 265 -9.70 -16.58 11.12
CA ILE A 265 -9.24 -15.56 10.18
C ILE A 265 -8.83 -16.22 8.87
N ARG A 266 -9.32 -15.69 7.74
CA ARG A 266 -9.14 -16.31 6.42
C ARG A 266 -8.76 -15.28 5.36
N PRO A 267 -7.96 -15.64 4.34
CA PRO A 267 -7.78 -14.83 3.15
C PRO A 267 -9.10 -14.48 2.45
N ALA A 268 -9.17 -13.29 1.86
CA ALA A 268 -10.37 -12.75 1.20
C ALA A 268 -10.23 -12.55 -0.31
N LEU A 269 -9.05 -12.85 -0.88
CA LEU A 269 -8.69 -12.66 -2.29
C LEU A 269 -8.54 -13.97 -3.06
#